data_AF-A0A5C7EZ72-F1
#
_entry.id   AF-A0A5C7EZ72-F1
#
_cell.length_a   1.000
_cell.length_b   1.000
_cell.length_c   1.000
_cell.angle_alpha   90.00
_cell.angle_beta   90.00
_cell.angle_gamma   90.00
#
_symmetry.space_group_name_H-M   'P 1'
#
loop_
_entity.id
_entity.type
_entity.pdbx_description
1 polymer ?
#
loop_
_entity_poly.entity_id
_entity_poly.type
_entity_poly.pdbx_seq_one_letter_code
_entity_poly.pdbx_strand_id
1 'polypeptide(L)'
;MKNNPALKGLLISVTVVLMAFGIYFFFLAKKNEFLVDNPTANTYYFKINNGTEKIISAGQYVKVDLEKGRNSIKVFDDKKSLLYDSAFTVNKVRGLLNIAHQDYYINTQYYGYNLKKDSLLLALDKTLINGKLYLGAPQHFNKLYTDDFYYNVDEDYDKLIKNIQQIESRTKIFRKQDFLNYYKEYYKF
;
A
#
# COMPACT_ATOMS: atom_id res chain seq x y z
N MET A 1 -31.73 25.67 33.31
CA MET A 1 -32.40 25.30 32.04
C MET A 1 -33.48 24.25 32.35
N LYS A 2 -34.73 24.47 31.92
CA LYS A 2 -35.85 23.53 32.12
C LYS A 2 -35.47 22.15 31.58
N ASN A 3 -35.78 21.10 32.33
CA ASN A 3 -35.44 19.72 32.04
C ASN A 3 -36.24 19.24 30.80
N ASN A 4 -35.82 19.62 29.59
CA ASN A 4 -36.47 19.26 28.32
C ASN A 4 -35.87 17.93 27.82
N PRO A 5 -36.60 16.81 27.89
CA PRO A 5 -36.10 15.51 27.49
C PRO A 5 -35.71 15.45 26.00
N ALA A 6 -36.44 16.16 25.14
CA ALA A 6 -36.15 16.20 23.70
C ALA A 6 -34.81 16.88 23.42
N LEU A 7 -34.51 17.99 24.10
CA LEU A 7 -33.22 18.68 23.97
C LEU A 7 -32.06 17.82 24.49
N LYS A 8 -32.25 17.11 25.61
CA LYS A 8 -31.26 16.16 26.14
C LYS A 8 -31.00 15.01 25.17
N GLY A 9 -32.05 14.42 24.60
CA GLY A 9 -31.94 13.37 23.60
C GLY A 9 -31.18 13.85 22.36
N LEU A 10 -31.47 15.04 21.86
CA LEU A 10 -30.76 15.64 20.73
C LEU A 10 -29.25 15.82 21.04
N LEU A 11 -28.92 16.37 22.22
CA LEU A 11 -27.52 16.57 22.62
C LEU A 11 -26.75 15.26 22.73
N ILE A 12 -27.36 14.21 23.30
CA ILE A 12 -26.74 12.88 23.37
C ILE A 12 -26.52 12.33 21.97
N SER A 13 -27.52 12.37 21.10
CA SER A 13 -27.41 11.88 19.72
C SER A 13 -26.31 12.59 18.93
N VAL A 14 -26.23 13.93 19.01
CA VAL A 14 -25.16 14.71 18.37
C VAL A 14 -23.79 14.30 18.90
N THR A 15 -23.66 14.12 20.22
CA THR A 15 -22.39 13.72 20.84
C THR A 15 -21.96 12.32 20.38
N VAL A 16 -22.90 11.36 20.33
CA VAL A 16 -22.64 10.00 19.83
C VAL A 16 -22.21 10.01 18.37
N VAL A 17 -22.86 10.82 17.52
CA VAL A 17 -22.46 10.97 16.11
C VAL A 17 -21.05 11.55 16.01
N LEU A 18 -20.74 12.63 16.74
CA LEU A 18 -19.40 13.22 16.74
C LEU A 18 -18.33 12.25 17.22
N MET A 19 -18.61 11.45 18.25
CA MET A 19 -17.71 10.39 18.71
C MET A 19 -17.51 9.30 17.64
N ALA A 20 -18.57 8.86 16.98
CA ALA A 20 -18.47 7.86 15.91
C ALA A 20 -17.64 8.39 14.72
N PHE A 21 -17.83 9.65 14.33
CA PHE A 21 -17.02 10.31 13.32
C PHE A 21 -15.57 10.45 13.77
N GLY A 22 -15.32 10.85 15.01
CA GLY A 22 -13.97 10.91 15.58
C GLY A 22 -13.27 9.55 15.52
N ILE A 23 -13.92 8.49 16.00
CA ILE A 23 -13.37 7.14 15.94
C ILE A 23 -13.06 6.76 14.48
N TYR A 24 -13.98 7.01 13.56
CA TYR A 24 -13.77 6.71 12.14
C TYR A 24 -12.54 7.45 11.58
N PHE A 25 -12.49 8.78 11.69
CA PHE A 25 -11.43 9.56 11.06
C PHE A 25 -10.05 9.41 11.73
N PHE A 26 -10.00 9.16 13.05
CA PHE A 26 -8.73 8.98 13.75
C PHE A 26 -8.17 7.56 13.67
N PHE A 27 -9.02 6.53 13.58
CA PHE A 27 -8.56 5.14 13.69
C PHE A 27 -8.90 4.24 12.49
N LEU A 28 -9.93 4.55 11.71
CA LEU A 28 -10.42 3.67 10.63
C LEU A 28 -10.23 4.23 9.23
N ALA A 29 -10.18 5.56 9.08
CA ALA A 29 -10.06 6.20 7.79
C ALA A 29 -8.71 5.84 7.17
N LYS A 30 -8.77 5.14 6.04
CA LYS A 30 -7.57 4.75 5.32
C LYS A 30 -6.87 5.99 4.75
N LYS A 31 -5.57 6.08 4.97
CA LYS A 31 -4.76 7.18 4.45
C LYS A 31 -4.55 7.03 2.94
N ASN A 32 -4.63 8.15 2.24
CA ASN A 32 -4.39 8.26 0.81
C ASN A 32 -2.99 8.83 0.65
N GLU A 33 -1.99 7.95 0.52
CA GLU A 33 -0.59 8.34 0.53
C GLU A 33 0.15 7.73 -0.66
N PHE A 34 1.07 8.51 -1.23
CA PHE A 34 2.02 8.04 -2.22
C PHE A 34 3.38 7.90 -1.57
N LEU A 35 4.06 6.81 -1.90
CA LEU A 35 5.40 6.55 -1.41
C LEU A 35 6.39 6.56 -2.55
N VAL A 36 7.57 7.14 -2.31
CA VAL A 36 8.79 6.79 -3.02
C VAL A 36 9.52 5.77 -2.17
N ASP A 37 9.83 4.61 -2.73
CA ASP A 37 10.50 3.52 -2.01
C ASP A 37 11.87 3.19 -2.60
N ASN A 38 12.82 2.91 -1.70
CA ASN A 38 14.16 2.48 -2.03
C ASN A 38 14.52 1.22 -1.20
N PRO A 39 14.37 0.03 -1.77
CA PRO A 39 14.72 -1.21 -1.10
C PRO A 39 16.21 -1.58 -1.25
N THR A 40 17.01 -0.75 -1.93
CA THR A 40 18.44 -1.02 -2.17
C THR A 40 19.33 -0.50 -1.04
N ALA A 41 20.62 -0.81 -1.13
CA ALA A 41 21.66 -0.24 -0.27
C ALA A 41 22.16 1.16 -0.71
N ASN A 42 21.71 1.65 -1.87
CA ASN A 42 22.17 2.92 -2.42
C ASN A 42 21.37 4.10 -1.86
N THR A 43 21.94 5.29 -1.96
CA THR A 43 21.23 6.55 -1.70
C THR A 43 20.88 7.19 -3.04
N TYR A 44 19.66 7.72 -3.15
CA TYR A 44 19.21 8.45 -4.33
C TYR A 44 18.74 9.86 -3.96
N TYR A 45 18.91 10.78 -4.90
CA TYR A 45 18.25 12.08 -4.88
C TYR A 45 17.18 12.10 -5.95
N PHE A 46 16.06 12.77 -5.71
CA PHE A 46 15.00 12.87 -6.70
C PHE A 46 14.23 14.18 -6.62
N LYS A 47 13.62 14.57 -7.74
CA LYS A 47 12.73 15.73 -7.86
C LYS A 47 11.46 15.29 -8.55
N ILE A 48 10.30 15.62 -7.98
CA ILE A 48 8.99 15.35 -8.57
C ILE A 48 8.44 16.66 -9.12
N ASN A 49 7.92 16.65 -10.35
CA ASN A 49 7.32 17.81 -11.02
C ASN A 49 8.21 19.06 -11.02
N ASN A 50 9.54 18.89 -11.19
CA ASN A 50 10.55 19.95 -11.05
C ASN A 50 10.54 20.70 -9.70
N GLY A 51 9.94 20.12 -8.67
CA GLY A 51 9.94 20.67 -7.31
C GLY A 51 11.26 20.45 -6.56
N THR A 52 11.19 20.59 -5.25
CA THR A 52 12.35 20.50 -4.35
C THR A 52 13.03 19.13 -4.42
N GLU A 53 14.36 19.13 -4.40
CA GLU A 53 15.17 17.91 -4.28
C GLU A 53 14.90 17.22 -2.94
N LYS A 54 14.60 15.92 -3.01
CA LYS A 54 14.48 15.04 -1.86
C LYS A 54 15.58 13.98 -1.91
N ILE A 55 15.96 13.48 -0.74
CA ILE A 55 16.91 12.37 -0.57
C ILE A 55 16.16 11.16 -0.01
N ILE A 56 16.57 9.98 -0.44
CA ILE A 56 16.08 8.71 0.10
C ILE A 56 17.26 7.74 0.22
N SER A 57 17.54 7.34 1.46
CA SER A 57 18.67 6.47 1.77
C SER A 57 18.28 5.00 1.64
N ALA A 58 19.26 4.13 1.85
CA ALA A 58 19.09 2.68 1.81
C ALA A 58 17.91 2.19 2.67
N GLY A 59 17.07 1.32 2.09
CA GLY A 59 15.95 0.68 2.76
C GLY A 59 14.80 1.60 3.19
N GLN A 60 14.86 2.90 2.88
CA GLN A 60 13.85 3.88 3.29
C GLN A 60 12.70 3.98 2.29
N TYR A 61 11.57 4.49 2.79
CA TYR A 61 10.49 5.05 1.99
C TYR A 61 10.21 6.48 2.45
N VAL A 62 9.72 7.32 1.54
CA VAL A 62 9.36 8.72 1.82
C VAL A 62 7.97 9.00 1.27
N LYS A 63 7.13 9.63 2.10
CA LYS A 63 5.80 10.10 1.68
C LYS A 63 5.92 11.31 0.77
N VAL A 64 5.17 11.30 -0.31
CA VAL A 64 5.13 12.38 -1.29
C VAL A 64 3.70 12.72 -1.66
N ASP A 65 3.48 13.99 -1.96
CA ASP A 65 2.22 14.47 -2.48
C ASP A 65 2.26 14.39 -4.01
N LEU A 66 1.25 13.72 -4.58
CA LEU A 66 1.06 13.61 -6.02
C LEU A 66 -0.37 13.96 -6.36
N GLU A 67 -0.54 14.69 -7.45
CA GLU A 67 -1.86 14.98 -8.00
C GLU A 67 -2.24 13.93 -9.05
N LYS A 68 -3.54 13.72 -9.22
CA LYS A 68 -4.04 12.87 -10.31
C LYS A 68 -3.66 13.47 -11.66
N GLY A 69 -3.37 12.59 -12.62
CA GLY A 69 -2.93 12.97 -13.95
C GLY A 69 -1.42 12.81 -14.13
N ARG A 70 -0.86 13.57 -15.07
CA ARG A 70 0.53 13.42 -15.49
C ARG A 70 1.47 14.08 -14.48
N ASN A 71 2.45 13.31 -14.02
CA ASN A 71 3.53 13.74 -13.16
C ASN A 71 4.88 13.41 -13.81
N SER A 72 5.96 14.02 -13.32
CA SER A 72 7.32 13.70 -13.73
C SER A 72 8.24 13.51 -12.53
N ILE A 73 9.31 12.76 -12.74
CA ILE A 73 10.36 12.53 -11.75
C ILE A 73 11.72 12.49 -12.40
N LYS A 74 12.68 13.18 -11.79
CA LYS A 74 14.11 13.06 -12.07
C LYS A 74 14.78 12.36 -10.90
N VAL A 75 15.59 11.36 -11.18
CA VAL A 75 16.33 10.60 -10.18
C VAL A 75 17.82 10.68 -10.45
N PHE A 76 18.59 10.86 -9.40
CA PHE A 76 20.04 11.04 -9.41
C PHE A 76 20.69 10.04 -8.47
N ASP A 77 21.92 9.66 -8.77
CA ASP A 77 22.76 8.83 -7.91
C ASP A 77 23.32 9.61 -6.70
N ASP A 78 24.10 8.93 -5.87
CA ASP A 78 24.77 9.49 -4.68
C ASP A 78 25.74 10.64 -5.01
N LYS A 79 26.27 10.67 -6.23
CA LYS A 79 27.12 11.75 -6.77
C LYS A 79 26.33 12.87 -7.43
N LYS A 80 24.99 12.81 -7.38
CA LYS A 80 24.05 13.73 -8.04
C LYS A 80 24.12 13.73 -9.56
N SER A 81 24.60 12.65 -10.16
CA SER A 81 24.52 12.42 -11.61
C SER A 81 23.11 11.96 -11.96
N LEU A 82 22.53 12.53 -13.02
CA LEU A 82 21.19 12.16 -13.48
C LEU A 82 21.18 10.69 -13.95
N LEU A 83 20.38 9.86 -13.31
CA LEU A 83 20.14 8.48 -13.73
C LEU A 83 19.06 8.42 -14.79
N TYR A 84 17.93 9.09 -14.56
CA TYR A 84 16.85 9.19 -15.53
C TYR A 84 15.89 10.35 -15.22
N ASP A 85 15.15 10.75 -16.25
CA ASP A 85 14.02 11.68 -16.21
C ASP A 85 12.83 10.98 -16.87
N SER A 86 11.72 10.87 -16.14
CA SER A 86 10.56 10.08 -16.58
C SER A 86 9.25 10.73 -16.21
N ALA A 87 8.22 10.44 -17.01
CA ALA A 87 6.84 10.85 -16.75
C ALA A 87 5.96 9.63 -16.46
N PHE A 88 4.98 9.80 -15.59
CA PHE A 88 4.03 8.76 -15.20
C PHE A 88 2.65 9.37 -14.93
N THR A 89 1.61 8.53 -14.96
CA THR A 89 0.23 8.99 -14.76
C THR A 89 -0.33 8.38 -13.48
N VAL A 90 -0.82 9.24 -12.60
CA VAL A 90 -1.46 8.89 -11.34
C VAL A 90 -2.97 8.84 -11.55
N ASN A 91 -3.56 7.65 -11.39
CA ASN A 91 -5.01 7.45 -11.59
C ASN A 91 -5.77 7.40 -10.25
N LYS A 92 -5.14 6.85 -9.22
CA LYS A 92 -5.73 6.64 -7.89
C LYS A 92 -5.17 7.65 -6.88
N VAL A 93 -5.66 7.57 -5.65
CA VAL A 93 -5.29 8.45 -4.52
C VAL A 93 -4.17 7.85 -3.66
N ARG A 94 -3.49 6.83 -4.16
CA ARG A 94 -2.35 6.16 -3.53
C ARG A 94 -1.53 5.49 -4.60
N GLY A 95 -0.27 5.22 -4.30
CA GLY A 95 0.63 4.53 -5.20
C GLY A 95 2.04 4.42 -4.65
N LEU A 96 2.86 3.71 -5.39
CA LEU A 96 4.27 3.49 -5.08
C LEU A 96 5.11 3.88 -6.28
N LEU A 97 6.13 4.72 -6.04
CA LEU A 97 7.22 4.97 -6.95
C LEU A 97 8.41 4.09 -6.58
N ASN A 98 8.77 3.20 -7.48
CA ASN A 98 9.94 2.34 -7.40
C ASN A 98 11.09 3.01 -8.17
N ILE A 99 11.79 3.92 -7.52
CA ILE A 99 12.85 4.71 -8.16
C ILE A 99 14.12 3.90 -8.46
N ALA A 100 14.28 2.77 -7.79
CA ALA A 100 15.42 1.88 -7.97
C ALA A 100 15.13 0.74 -8.95
N HIS A 101 13.94 0.71 -9.56
CA HIS A 101 13.47 -0.32 -10.49
C HIS A 101 13.66 -1.76 -9.98
N GLN A 102 13.50 -1.94 -8.67
CA GLN A 102 13.64 -3.24 -8.01
C GLN A 102 12.39 -4.09 -8.17
N ASP A 103 12.52 -5.38 -7.89
CA ASP A 103 11.40 -6.32 -7.91
C ASP A 103 10.48 -6.13 -6.70
N TYR A 104 9.20 -5.97 -6.97
CA TYR A 104 8.11 -6.03 -6.00
C TYR A 104 7.10 -7.09 -6.43
N TYR A 105 6.30 -7.51 -5.45
CA TYR A 105 5.23 -8.48 -5.64
C TYR A 105 3.96 -7.96 -5.00
N ILE A 106 2.88 -7.93 -5.78
CA ILE A 106 1.55 -7.60 -5.30
C ILE A 106 0.83 -8.92 -5.01
N ASN A 107 0.57 -9.17 -3.74
CA ASN A 107 -0.08 -10.39 -3.27
C ASN A 107 -1.55 -10.15 -2.96
N THR A 108 -2.41 -11.08 -3.37
CA THR A 108 -3.84 -11.05 -3.04
C THR A 108 -4.11 -11.97 -1.86
N GLN A 109 -4.61 -11.40 -0.76
CA GLN A 109 -5.08 -12.16 0.39
C GLN A 109 -6.60 -12.23 0.39
N TYR A 110 -7.13 -13.44 0.61
CA TYR A 110 -8.57 -13.71 0.66
C TYR A 110 -9.05 -13.88 2.11
N TYR A 111 -10.22 -13.35 2.39
CA TYR A 111 -10.86 -13.29 3.71
C TYR A 111 -12.32 -13.76 3.60
N GLY A 112 -12.84 -14.41 4.63
CA GLY A 112 -14.19 -15.00 4.60
C GLY A 112 -14.31 -16.23 5.50
N TYR A 113 -15.54 -16.54 5.92
CA TYR A 113 -15.87 -17.74 6.69
C TYR A 113 -15.77 -18.99 5.79
N ASN A 114 -15.28 -20.12 6.31
CA ASN A 114 -15.10 -21.39 5.58
C ASN A 114 -14.19 -21.36 4.34
N LEU A 115 -13.28 -20.40 4.24
CA LEU A 115 -12.25 -20.42 3.18
C LEU A 115 -11.33 -21.62 3.33
N LYS A 116 -11.43 -22.57 2.40
CA LYS A 116 -10.39 -23.58 2.17
C LYS A 116 -9.19 -22.91 1.50
N LYS A 117 -8.36 -22.24 2.31
CA LYS A 117 -7.20 -21.46 1.84
C LYS A 117 -6.32 -22.27 0.88
N ASP A 118 -6.05 -23.53 1.22
CA ASP A 118 -5.22 -24.41 0.39
C ASP A 118 -5.86 -24.69 -0.97
N SER A 119 -7.18 -24.94 -1.01
CA SER A 119 -7.91 -25.13 -2.27
C SER A 119 -7.91 -23.87 -3.13
N LEU A 120 -8.03 -22.70 -2.51
CA LEU A 120 -8.05 -21.43 -3.23
C LEU A 120 -6.64 -21.07 -3.75
N LEU A 121 -5.59 -21.31 -2.96
CA LEU A 121 -4.20 -21.11 -3.39
C LEU A 121 -3.80 -22.05 -4.53
N LEU A 122 -4.26 -23.30 -4.49
CA LEU A 122 -3.99 -24.29 -5.53
C LEU A 122 -4.78 -24.04 -6.82
N ALA A 123 -5.96 -23.42 -6.71
CA ALA A 123 -6.76 -23.03 -7.86
C ALA A 123 -6.21 -21.78 -8.57
N LEU A 124 -5.46 -20.95 -7.85
CA LEU A 124 -4.79 -19.79 -8.40
C LEU A 124 -3.49 -20.19 -9.12
N ASP A 125 -3.09 -19.36 -10.06
CA ASP A 125 -1.88 -19.56 -10.84
C ASP A 125 -0.62 -19.48 -9.97
N LYS A 126 0.55 -19.75 -10.57
CA LYS A 126 1.83 -19.75 -9.86
C LYS A 126 2.76 -18.71 -10.46
N THR A 127 3.48 -18.01 -9.59
CA THR A 127 4.56 -17.10 -10.01
C THR A 127 5.91 -17.74 -9.71
N LEU A 128 6.79 -17.80 -10.70
CA LEU A 128 8.17 -18.25 -10.53
C LEU A 128 9.01 -17.09 -9.99
N ILE A 129 9.60 -17.27 -8.80
CA ILE A 129 10.50 -16.29 -8.19
C ILE A 129 11.79 -17.02 -7.80
N ASN A 130 12.92 -16.60 -8.36
CA ASN A 130 14.24 -17.20 -8.11
C ASN A 130 14.25 -18.74 -8.27
N GLY A 131 13.53 -19.26 -9.27
CA GLY A 131 13.47 -20.71 -9.54
C GLY A 131 12.52 -21.52 -8.64
N LYS A 132 11.86 -20.90 -7.65
CA LYS A 132 10.81 -21.53 -6.83
C LYS A 132 9.42 -21.04 -7.26
N LEU A 133 8.46 -21.95 -7.36
CA LEU A 133 7.06 -21.63 -7.66
C LEU A 133 6.35 -21.18 -6.37
N TYR A 134 5.72 -20.01 -6.43
CA TYR A 134 4.88 -19.46 -5.36
C TYR A 134 3.42 -19.51 -5.80
N LEU A 135 2.58 -20.16 -4.99
CA LEU A 135 1.13 -20.28 -5.22
C LEU A 135 0.42 -18.96 -4.94
N GLY A 136 -0.75 -18.75 -5.54
CA GLY A 136 -1.54 -17.52 -5.36
C GLY A 136 -1.21 -16.40 -6.34
N ALA A 137 -0.40 -16.70 -7.36
CA ALA A 137 -0.05 -15.81 -8.48
C ALA A 137 0.30 -14.36 -8.08
N PRO A 138 1.25 -14.13 -7.15
CA PRO A 138 1.65 -12.76 -6.83
C PRO A 138 2.12 -12.04 -8.10
N GLN A 139 1.55 -10.86 -8.36
CA GLN A 139 1.86 -10.09 -9.57
C GLN A 139 3.21 -9.39 -9.41
N HIS A 140 4.14 -9.69 -10.33
CA HIS A 140 5.45 -9.04 -10.37
C HIS A 140 5.36 -7.60 -10.90
N PHE A 141 6.11 -6.71 -10.27
CA PHE A 141 6.21 -5.30 -10.64
C PHE A 141 7.65 -4.80 -10.49
N ASN A 142 8.18 -4.14 -11.52
CA ASN A 142 9.50 -3.48 -11.48
C ASN A 142 9.53 -2.12 -12.22
N LYS A 143 8.36 -1.61 -12.64
CA LYS A 143 8.25 -0.34 -13.35
C LYS A 143 8.38 0.83 -12.37
N LEU A 144 8.42 2.05 -12.88
CA LEU A 144 8.55 3.26 -12.06
C LEU A 144 7.38 3.45 -11.09
N TYR A 145 6.14 3.22 -11.53
CA TYR A 145 4.94 3.58 -10.77
C TYR A 145 3.87 2.48 -10.85
N THR A 146 3.20 2.22 -9.73
CA THR A 146 1.98 1.40 -9.67
C THR A 146 1.02 1.91 -8.60
N ASP A 147 -0.27 1.71 -8.86
CA ASP A 147 -1.36 1.90 -7.90
C ASP A 147 -2.30 0.68 -7.84
N ASP A 148 -1.85 -0.49 -8.30
CA ASP A 148 -2.66 -1.71 -8.41
C ASP A 148 -2.70 -2.55 -7.12
N PHE A 149 -2.54 -1.89 -5.98
CA PHE A 149 -2.56 -2.52 -4.66
C PHE A 149 -3.49 -1.77 -3.69
N TYR A 150 -4.01 -2.49 -2.70
CA TYR A 150 -4.80 -1.90 -1.62
C TYR A 150 -3.92 -1.39 -0.49
N TYR A 151 -2.98 -2.21 0.01
CA TYR A 151 -2.02 -1.89 1.07
C TYR A 151 -0.63 -1.61 0.52
N ASN A 152 -0.02 -0.50 0.96
CA ASN A 152 1.33 -0.11 0.56
C ASN A 152 2.41 -0.88 1.34
N VAL A 153 3.68 -0.67 1.02
CA VAL A 153 4.82 -1.34 1.67
C VAL A 153 4.94 -1.03 3.17
N ASP A 154 4.44 0.13 3.61
CA ASP A 154 4.44 0.57 5.00
C ASP A 154 3.14 0.23 5.77
N GLU A 155 2.19 -0.45 5.13
CA GLU A 155 0.89 -0.80 5.72
C GLU A 155 0.75 -2.31 5.91
N ASP A 156 0.30 -2.76 7.08
CA ASP A 156 -0.04 -4.16 7.30
C ASP A 156 -1.44 -4.53 6.80
N TYR A 157 -1.63 -5.81 6.48
CA TYR A 157 -2.97 -6.36 6.27
C TYR A 157 -3.80 -6.21 7.55
N ASP A 158 -5.09 -5.90 7.39
CA ASP A 158 -6.04 -5.93 8.50
C ASP A 158 -6.04 -7.32 9.17
N LYS A 159 -5.90 -7.33 10.50
CA LYS A 159 -5.95 -8.56 11.30
C LYS A 159 -7.36 -9.17 11.32
N LEU A 160 -8.40 -8.33 11.19
CA LEU A 160 -9.81 -8.71 11.21
C LEU A 160 -10.57 -7.91 10.15
N ILE A 161 -11.32 -8.59 9.28
CA ILE A 161 -12.23 -7.94 8.33
C ILE A 161 -13.65 -8.01 8.88
N LYS A 162 -14.34 -6.86 8.85
CA LYS A 162 -15.66 -6.67 9.49
C LYS A 162 -16.82 -7.33 8.76
N ASN A 163 -16.65 -7.70 7.49
CA ASN A 163 -17.69 -8.30 6.66
C ASN A 163 -17.30 -9.74 6.29
N ILE A 164 -17.86 -10.71 7.02
CA ILE A 164 -17.41 -12.12 6.98
C ILE A 164 -18.40 -13.02 6.21
N GLN A 165 -19.51 -12.45 5.74
CA GLN A 165 -20.56 -13.20 5.03
C GLN A 165 -20.18 -13.53 3.57
N GLN A 166 -19.24 -12.79 2.97
CA GLN A 166 -18.78 -13.00 1.60
C GLN A 166 -17.24 -13.11 1.56
N ILE A 167 -16.72 -13.79 0.52
CA ILE A 167 -15.28 -13.85 0.29
C ILE A 167 -14.84 -12.47 -0.22
N GLU A 168 -14.04 -11.77 0.58
CA GLU A 168 -13.39 -10.52 0.17
C GLU A 168 -11.91 -10.76 -0.12
N SER A 169 -11.32 -9.98 -1.02
CA SER A 169 -9.89 -10.02 -1.29
C SER A 169 -9.28 -8.62 -1.17
N ARG A 170 -8.05 -8.56 -0.62
CA ARG A 170 -7.26 -7.33 -0.57
C ARG A 170 -5.86 -7.60 -1.08
N THR A 171 -5.31 -6.65 -1.81
CA THR A 171 -3.95 -6.73 -2.35
C THR A 171 -2.97 -5.93 -1.50
N LYS A 172 -1.75 -6.43 -1.29
CA LYS A 172 -0.65 -5.69 -0.67
C LYS A 172 0.57 -5.76 -1.58
N ILE A 173 1.26 -4.64 -1.75
CA ILE A 173 2.56 -4.62 -2.42
C ILE A 173 3.68 -4.87 -1.41
N PHE A 174 4.64 -5.70 -1.81
CA PHE A 174 5.79 -6.08 -1.00
C PHE A 174 7.07 -5.86 -1.79
N ARG A 175 8.14 -5.43 -1.11
CA ARG A 175 9.51 -5.62 -1.63
C ARG A 175 9.75 -7.12 -1.77
N LYS A 176 10.59 -7.53 -2.73
CA LYS A 176 10.88 -8.95 -2.99
C LYS A 176 11.18 -9.76 -1.73
N GLN A 177 12.13 -9.33 -0.91
CA GLN A 177 12.52 -10.11 0.27
C GLN A 177 11.40 -10.16 1.32
N ASP A 178 10.65 -9.08 1.50
CA ASP A 178 9.52 -9.03 2.43
C ASP A 178 8.39 -9.96 1.99
N PHE A 179 8.13 -10.06 0.69
CA PHE A 179 7.18 -11.03 0.15
C PHE A 179 7.61 -12.47 0.46
N LEU A 180 8.88 -12.80 0.25
CA LEU A 180 9.40 -14.14 0.53
C LEU A 180 9.27 -14.51 2.02
N ASN A 181 9.58 -13.56 2.90
CA ASN A 181 9.45 -13.74 4.34
C ASN A 181 7.97 -13.91 4.74
N TYR A 182 7.10 -13.01 4.27
CA TYR A 182 5.66 -13.09 4.48
C TYR A 182 5.09 -14.43 4.01
N TYR A 183 5.46 -14.87 2.80
CA TYR A 183 4.96 -16.11 2.23
C TYR A 183 5.35 -17.33 3.08
N LYS A 184 6.61 -17.38 3.52
CA LYS A 184 7.13 -18.44 4.40
C LYS A 184 6.38 -18.46 5.74
N GLU A 185 6.21 -17.31 6.37
CA GLU A 185 5.55 -17.21 7.68
C GLU A 185 4.05 -17.50 7.62
N TYR A 186 3.37 -16.95 6.62
CA TYR A 186 1.92 -17.02 6.49
C TYR A 186 1.45 -18.41 6.03
N TYR A 187 2.11 -19.00 5.04
CA TYR A 187 1.74 -20.30 4.49
C TYR A 187 2.52 -21.48 5.08
N LYS A 188 3.55 -21.22 5.89
CA LYS A 188 4.37 -22.26 6.56
C LYS A 188 5.03 -23.26 5.59
N PHE A 189 5.39 -22.80 4.39
CA PHE A 189 6.15 -23.57 3.38
C PHE A 189 7.66 -23.34 3.43
#